data_AF-A0A8I1UZF1-F1
#
_entry.id   AF-A0A8I1UZF1-F1
#
_cell.length_a   1.000
_cell.length_b   1.000
_cell.length_c   1.000
_cell.angle_alpha   90.00
_cell.angle_beta   90.00
_cell.angle_gamma   90.00
#
_symmetry.space_group_name_H-M   'P 1'
#
loop_
_entity.id
_entity.type
_entity.pdbx_description
1 polymer ?
#
loop_
_entity_poly.entity_id
_entity_poly.type
_entity_poly.pdbx_seq_one_letter_code
_entity_poly.pdbx_strand_id
1 'polypeptide(L)'
;MRILTTPSSRRLAVLGMGFAAALASFLPPLADIAQELFAAHMVQHLLLIAVAAPLLVAGGLELAVPPLAGWALFVGLFLFWHWPLAFRWAALDPLTAALELASILFAALCFWSGVLGRSALNDGGRALLVMTAAVLTDLPGVVMVFAPTPICTMPGENASAFHMTPLADQQLAGLLMWVPANLVFFSIATFLFARWMGPARGPMVTS
;
A
#
# COMPACT_ATOMS: atom_id res chain seq x y z
N MET A 1 26.23 23.61 12.81
CA MET A 1 25.10 23.97 13.68
C MET A 1 23.82 23.80 12.86
N ARG A 2 23.09 22.69 13.04
CA ARG A 2 21.88 22.37 12.24
C ARG A 2 20.71 23.06 12.94
N ILE A 3 20.17 24.12 12.35
CA ILE A 3 18.99 24.81 12.89
C ILE A 3 17.84 23.80 12.88
N LEU A 4 17.43 23.36 14.06
CA LEU A 4 16.26 22.50 14.26
C LEU A 4 15.02 23.36 13.98
N THR A 5 14.64 23.45 12.71
CA THR A 5 13.36 24.06 12.33
C THR A 5 12.25 23.12 12.82
N THR A 6 11.35 23.66 13.64
CA THR A 6 10.17 22.92 14.09
C THR A 6 9.36 22.50 12.86
N PRO A 7 8.94 21.23 12.74
CA PRO A 7 8.09 20.80 11.64
C PRO A 7 6.84 21.66 11.58
N SER A 8 6.43 22.05 10.37
CA SER A 8 5.21 22.86 10.20
C SER A 8 3.98 22.10 10.69
N SER A 9 2.98 22.82 11.21
CA SER A 9 1.71 22.23 11.68
C SER A 9 1.05 21.33 10.64
N ARG A 10 1.17 21.69 9.35
CA ARG A 10 0.70 20.87 8.22
C ARG A 10 1.40 19.52 8.13
N ARG A 11 2.72 19.46 8.33
CA ARG A 11 3.46 18.19 8.29
C ARG A 11 3.06 17.26 9.43
N LEU A 12 2.91 17.82 10.64
CA LEU A 12 2.44 17.07 11.79
C LEU A 12 1.01 16.54 11.60
N ALA A 13 0.12 17.33 11.00
CA ALA A 13 -1.23 16.88 10.67
C ALA A 13 -1.23 15.71 9.68
N VAL A 14 -0.43 15.80 8.59
CA VAL A 14 -0.30 14.73 7.60
C VAL A 14 0.29 13.45 8.21
N LEU A 15 1.33 13.60 9.03
CA LEU A 15 1.93 12.48 9.75
C LEU A 15 0.93 11.83 10.72
N GLY A 16 0.16 12.64 11.46
CA GLY A 16 -0.90 12.18 12.35
C GLY A 16 -1.99 11.41 11.62
N MET A 17 -2.42 11.87 10.44
CA MET A 17 -3.37 11.13 9.60
C MET A 17 -2.81 9.80 9.11
N GLY A 18 -1.53 9.76 8.75
CA GLY A 18 -0.86 8.51 8.35
C GLY A 18 -0.82 7.48 9.49
N PHE A 19 -0.49 7.91 10.72
CA PHE A 19 -0.53 7.05 11.89
C PHE A 19 -1.96 6.62 12.26
N ALA A 20 -2.94 7.52 12.15
CA ALA A 20 -4.33 7.18 12.41
C ALA A 20 -4.85 6.14 11.42
N ALA A 21 -4.51 6.25 10.14
CA ALA A 21 -4.87 5.27 9.11
C ALA A 21 -4.20 3.91 9.38
N ALA A 22 -2.92 3.89 9.77
CA ALA A 22 -2.25 2.65 10.17
C ALA A 22 -2.90 2.04 11.41
N LEU A 23 -3.17 2.83 12.44
CA LEU A 23 -3.78 2.33 13.67
C LEU A 23 -5.18 1.76 13.42
N ALA A 24 -5.96 2.40 12.55
CA ALA A 24 -7.29 1.92 12.17
C ALA A 24 -7.28 0.52 11.54
N SER A 25 -6.17 0.10 10.89
CA SER A 25 -6.07 -1.26 10.36
C SER A 25 -5.89 -2.32 11.45
N PHE A 26 -5.36 -1.97 12.63
CA PHE A 26 -5.12 -2.92 13.73
C PHE A 26 -6.18 -2.90 14.82
N LEU A 27 -7.13 -1.96 14.76
CA LEU A 27 -8.15 -1.80 15.79
C LEU A 27 -9.54 -2.23 15.31
N PRO A 28 -10.42 -2.64 16.25
CA PRO A 28 -11.83 -2.79 15.98
C PRO A 28 -12.48 -1.48 15.45
N PRO A 29 -13.53 -1.56 14.61
CA PRO A 29 -14.20 -2.79 14.17
C PRO A 29 -13.50 -3.49 13.01
N LEU A 30 -12.56 -2.82 12.33
CA LEU A 30 -11.95 -3.36 11.11
C LEU A 30 -11.12 -4.62 11.39
N ALA A 31 -10.34 -4.62 12.48
CA ALA A 31 -9.55 -5.79 12.85
C ALA A 31 -10.39 -7.04 13.10
N ASP A 32 -11.56 -6.89 13.72
CA ASP A 32 -12.46 -8.01 14.03
C ASP A 32 -13.12 -8.52 12.75
N ILE A 33 -13.65 -7.62 11.92
CA ILE A 33 -14.31 -7.98 10.65
C ILE A 33 -13.30 -8.61 9.68
N ALA A 34 -12.03 -8.18 9.70
CA ALA A 34 -10.98 -8.75 8.85
C ALA A 34 -10.65 -10.21 9.16
N GLN A 35 -10.97 -10.71 10.37
CA GLN A 35 -10.85 -12.14 10.69
C GLN A 35 -11.95 -12.99 10.06
N GLU A 36 -13.09 -12.36 9.75
CA GLU A 36 -14.29 -13.01 9.20
C GLU A 36 -14.44 -12.84 7.69
N LEU A 37 -13.96 -11.72 7.14
CA LEU A 37 -14.06 -11.33 5.73
C LEU A 37 -12.70 -11.05 5.11
N PHE A 38 -12.41 -11.74 4.02
CA PHE A 38 -11.20 -11.53 3.24
C PHE A 38 -11.20 -10.16 2.55
N ALA A 39 -12.37 -9.65 2.14
CA ALA A 39 -12.49 -8.28 1.65
C ALA A 39 -12.10 -7.24 2.72
N ALA A 40 -12.46 -7.46 3.99
CA ALA A 40 -12.08 -6.56 5.09
C ALA A 40 -10.58 -6.67 5.42
N HIS A 41 -9.99 -7.87 5.33
CA HIS A 41 -8.53 -8.04 5.35
C HIS A 41 -7.86 -7.22 4.24
N MET A 42 -8.40 -7.24 3.01
CA MET A 42 -7.87 -6.40 1.92
C MET A 42 -8.03 -4.89 2.16
N VAL A 43 -9.07 -4.47 2.90
CA VAL A 43 -9.18 -3.07 3.35
C VAL A 43 -8.03 -2.70 4.29
N GLN A 44 -7.60 -3.59 5.19
CA GLN A 44 -6.42 -3.34 6.04
C GLN A 44 -5.17 -3.12 5.17
N HIS A 45 -4.94 -3.99 4.19
CA HIS A 45 -3.81 -3.87 3.26
C HIS A 45 -3.85 -2.56 2.48
N LEU A 46 -5.02 -2.20 1.93
CA LEU A 46 -5.22 -0.93 1.21
C LEU A 46 -4.96 0.29 2.10
N LEU A 47 -5.47 0.30 3.33
CA LEU A 47 -5.22 1.38 4.27
C LEU A 47 -3.73 1.54 4.56
N LEU A 48 -3.01 0.44 4.77
CA LEU A 48 -1.58 0.48 5.04
C LEU A 48 -0.76 0.95 3.82
N ILE A 49 -1.04 0.39 2.65
CA ILE A 49 -0.26 0.60 1.43
C ILE A 49 -0.60 1.92 0.75
N ALA A 50 -1.88 2.20 0.53
CA ALA A 50 -2.33 3.30 -0.32
C ALA A 50 -2.66 4.59 0.44
N VAL A 51 -2.81 4.52 1.78
CA VAL A 51 -3.16 5.68 2.62
C VAL A 51 -2.08 5.96 3.65
N ALA A 52 -1.83 5.05 4.59
CA ALA A 52 -0.95 5.27 5.73
C ALA A 52 0.49 5.54 5.29
N ALA A 53 1.12 4.62 4.55
CA ALA A 53 2.50 4.76 4.13
C ALA A 53 2.79 6.06 3.34
N PRO A 54 2.04 6.43 2.27
CA PRO A 54 2.31 7.67 1.55
C PRO A 54 2.09 8.92 2.40
N LEU A 55 1.09 8.94 3.30
CA LEU A 55 0.89 10.05 4.24
C LEU A 55 2.04 10.15 5.25
N LEU A 56 2.50 9.03 5.81
CA LEU A 56 3.63 9.00 6.73
C LEU A 56 4.89 9.55 6.07
N VAL A 57 5.20 9.08 4.85
CA VAL A 57 6.34 9.57 4.07
C VAL A 57 6.18 11.07 3.74
N ALA A 58 5.02 11.50 3.27
CA ALA A 58 4.75 12.92 2.97
C ALA A 58 4.79 13.82 4.22
N GLY A 59 4.48 13.27 5.40
CA GLY A 59 4.61 13.91 6.70
C GLY A 59 6.06 14.02 7.19
N GLY A 60 6.98 13.24 6.59
CA GLY A 60 8.41 13.28 6.85
C GLY A 60 9.02 12.00 7.42
N LEU A 61 8.25 10.92 7.56
CA LEU A 61 8.76 9.59 7.93
C LEU A 61 9.39 8.91 6.71
N GLU A 62 10.55 9.40 6.29
CA GLU A 62 11.30 8.85 5.15
C GLU A 62 12.31 7.81 5.62
N LEU A 63 12.33 6.64 4.97
CA LEU A 63 13.34 5.61 5.15
C LEU A 63 14.44 5.77 4.09
N ALA A 64 15.69 5.71 4.53
CA ALA A 64 16.84 5.79 3.63
C ALA A 64 17.11 4.43 2.95
N VAL A 65 16.41 4.19 1.84
CA VAL A 65 16.56 2.97 1.02
C VAL A 65 16.73 3.31 -0.46
N PRO A 66 17.58 2.59 -1.23
CA PRO A 66 17.63 2.75 -2.67
C PRO A 66 16.26 2.50 -3.30
N PRO A 67 15.76 3.35 -4.23
CA PRO A 67 14.41 3.22 -4.76
C PRO A 67 14.08 1.85 -5.37
N LEU A 68 15.01 1.25 -6.11
CA LEU A 68 14.83 -0.09 -6.67
C LEU A 68 14.77 -1.18 -5.59
N ALA A 69 15.52 -1.04 -4.50
CA ALA A 69 15.48 -1.98 -3.38
C ALA A 69 14.15 -1.87 -2.62
N GLY A 70 13.67 -0.65 -2.38
CA GLY A 70 12.35 -0.41 -1.78
C GLY A 70 11.22 -0.98 -2.65
N TRP A 71 11.31 -0.79 -3.97
CA TRP A 71 10.38 -1.39 -4.93
C TRP A 71 10.42 -2.92 -4.91
N ALA A 72 11.61 -3.53 -4.98
CA ALA A 72 11.76 -4.99 -5.01
C ALA A 72 11.25 -5.63 -3.71
N LEU A 73 11.54 -5.00 -2.57
CA LEU A 73 11.01 -5.42 -1.28
C LEU A 73 9.49 -5.36 -1.26
N PHE A 74 8.90 -4.25 -1.70
CA PHE A 74 7.44 -4.07 -1.72
C PHE A 74 6.75 -5.11 -2.61
N VAL A 75 7.15 -5.22 -3.88
CA VAL A 75 6.55 -6.18 -4.82
C VAL A 75 6.76 -7.62 -4.34
N GLY A 76 7.98 -7.97 -3.93
CA GLY A 76 8.31 -9.33 -3.51
C GLY A 76 7.54 -9.76 -2.26
N LEU A 77 7.47 -8.88 -1.26
CA LEU A 77 6.76 -9.17 -0.02
C LEU A 77 5.24 -9.19 -0.23
N PHE A 78 4.72 -8.30 -1.06
CA PHE A 78 3.31 -8.31 -1.45
C PHE A 78 2.94 -9.64 -2.12
N LEU A 79 3.68 -10.03 -3.16
CA LEU A 79 3.42 -11.30 -3.87
C LEU A 79 3.59 -12.51 -2.95
N PHE A 80 4.54 -12.48 -2.02
CA PHE A 80 4.72 -13.50 -1.02
C PHE A 80 3.46 -13.66 -0.15
N TRP A 81 2.95 -12.59 0.47
CA TRP A 81 1.79 -12.68 1.35
C TRP A 81 0.50 -13.07 0.63
N HIS A 82 0.38 -12.75 -0.65
CA HIS A 82 -0.75 -13.16 -1.48
C HIS A 82 -0.57 -14.55 -2.11
N TRP A 83 0.51 -15.26 -1.79
CA TRP A 83 0.66 -16.66 -2.12
C TRP A 83 -0.21 -17.54 -1.20
N PRO A 84 -0.96 -18.53 -1.71
CA PRO A 84 -1.95 -19.26 -0.90
C PRO A 84 -1.42 -19.86 0.41
N LEU A 85 -0.17 -20.35 0.40
CA LEU A 85 0.45 -20.93 1.60
C LEU A 85 0.83 -19.87 2.65
N ALA A 86 1.36 -18.73 2.22
CA ALA A 86 1.76 -17.65 3.11
C ALA A 86 0.54 -16.94 3.70
N PHE A 87 -0.47 -16.70 2.86
CA PHE A 87 -1.78 -16.21 3.28
C PHE A 87 -2.38 -17.12 4.36
N ARG A 88 -2.47 -18.43 4.09
CA ARG A 88 -3.03 -19.38 5.05
C ARG A 88 -2.23 -19.37 6.35
N TRP A 89 -0.91 -19.26 6.27
CA TRP A 89 -0.05 -19.16 7.45
C TRP A 89 -0.35 -17.93 8.29
N ALA A 90 -0.47 -16.75 7.67
CA ALA A 90 -0.84 -15.52 8.38
C ALA A 90 -2.22 -15.60 9.04
N ALA A 91 -3.15 -16.36 8.46
CA ALA A 91 -4.49 -16.56 9.00
C ALA A 91 -4.58 -17.59 10.15
N LEU A 92 -3.48 -18.26 10.53
CA LEU A 92 -3.50 -19.27 11.59
C LEU A 92 -3.43 -18.69 13.00
N ASP A 93 -2.68 -17.60 13.19
CA ASP A 93 -2.45 -17.05 14.51
C ASP A 93 -2.23 -15.53 14.51
N PRO A 94 -2.49 -14.84 15.64
CA PRO A 94 -2.40 -13.39 15.68
C PRO A 94 -1.00 -12.81 15.45
N LEU A 95 0.06 -13.57 15.76
CA LEU A 95 1.43 -13.08 15.60
C LEU A 95 1.81 -13.05 14.12
N THR A 96 1.44 -14.08 13.37
CA THR A 96 1.71 -14.16 11.93
C THR A 96 0.85 -13.18 11.14
N ALA A 97 -0.41 -12.96 11.54
CA ALA A 97 -1.24 -11.86 11.03
C ALA A 97 -0.61 -10.48 11.29
N ALA A 98 -0.13 -10.23 12.51
CA ALA A 98 0.55 -8.97 12.83
C ALA A 98 1.85 -8.80 12.02
N LEU A 99 2.60 -9.89 11.81
CA LEU A 99 3.81 -9.89 10.99
C LEU A 99 3.51 -9.56 9.53
N GLU A 100 2.45 -10.12 8.96
CA GLU A 100 1.97 -9.79 7.61
C GLU A 100 1.73 -8.28 7.49
N LEU A 101 0.82 -7.72 8.29
CA LEU A 101 0.46 -6.31 8.20
C LEU A 101 1.65 -5.39 8.50
N ALA A 102 2.45 -5.68 9.51
CA ALA A 102 3.61 -4.87 9.87
C ALA A 102 4.69 -4.90 8.78
N SER A 103 4.96 -6.06 8.20
CA SER A 103 5.95 -6.21 7.14
C SER A 103 5.47 -5.54 5.84
N ILE A 104 4.17 -5.58 5.53
CA ILE A 104 3.56 -4.85 4.42
C ILE A 104 3.66 -3.34 4.62
N LEU A 105 3.33 -2.82 5.80
CA LEU A 105 3.49 -1.40 6.10
C LEU A 105 4.96 -0.98 5.95
N PHE A 106 5.89 -1.77 6.48
CA PHE A 106 7.32 -1.50 6.36
C PHE A 106 7.79 -1.47 4.90
N ALA A 107 7.39 -2.46 4.09
CA ALA A 107 7.73 -2.51 2.68
C ALA A 107 7.11 -1.35 1.90
N ALA A 108 5.87 -0.97 2.20
CA ALA A 108 5.20 0.19 1.62
C ALA A 108 5.92 1.50 2.00
N LEU A 109 6.35 1.67 3.25
CA LEU A 109 7.17 2.82 3.67
C LEU A 109 8.49 2.90 2.89
N CYS A 110 9.18 1.77 2.69
CA CYS A 110 10.39 1.70 1.88
C CYS A 110 10.13 2.13 0.42
N PHE A 111 9.07 1.61 -0.20
CA PHE A 111 8.69 1.94 -1.56
C PHE A 111 8.31 3.42 -1.71
N TRP A 112 7.38 3.92 -0.88
CA TRP A 112 6.93 5.31 -0.93
C TRP A 112 8.03 6.31 -0.58
N SER A 113 9.02 5.94 0.26
CA SER A 113 10.20 6.78 0.50
C SER A 113 11.01 7.00 -0.78
N GLY A 114 11.17 5.97 -1.61
CA GLY A 114 11.84 6.08 -2.91
C GLY A 114 11.05 6.90 -3.95
N VAL A 115 9.71 6.92 -3.84
CA VAL A 115 8.80 7.61 -4.77
C VAL A 115 8.54 9.06 -4.38
N LEU A 116 8.16 9.32 -3.13
CA LEU A 116 7.72 10.63 -2.64
C LEU A 116 8.82 11.40 -1.89
N GLY A 117 9.71 10.68 -1.21
CA GLY A 117 10.77 11.26 -0.37
C GLY A 117 11.95 11.79 -1.18
N ARG A 118 13.15 11.76 -0.62
CA ARG A 118 14.38 12.05 -1.36
C ARG A 118 14.79 10.85 -2.21
N SER A 119 14.95 11.05 -3.52
CA SER A 119 15.32 9.98 -4.45
C SER A 119 16.31 10.47 -5.49
N ALA A 120 17.18 9.56 -5.93
CA ALA A 120 18.09 9.79 -7.04
C ALA A 120 17.40 9.70 -8.41
N LEU A 121 16.16 9.19 -8.46
CA LEU A 121 15.38 9.09 -9.69
C LEU A 121 14.70 10.41 -10.02
N ASN A 122 14.65 10.74 -11.32
CA ASN A 122 13.79 11.80 -11.81
C ASN A 122 12.30 11.39 -11.75
N ASP A 123 11.40 12.36 -11.97
CA ASP A 123 9.95 12.12 -11.89
C ASP A 123 9.49 11.02 -12.87
N GLY A 124 10.10 10.88 -14.05
CA GLY A 124 9.82 9.80 -15.00
C GLY A 124 10.19 8.40 -14.48
N GLY A 125 11.38 8.24 -13.89
CA GLY A 125 11.80 6.98 -13.28
C GLY A 125 10.95 6.59 -12.07
N ARG A 126 10.49 7.58 -11.29
CA ARG A 126 9.54 7.37 -10.20
C ARG A 126 8.17 6.92 -10.71
N ALA A 127 7.66 7.56 -11.77
CA ALA A 127 6.41 7.17 -12.41
C ALA A 127 6.49 5.71 -12.92
N LEU A 128 7.61 5.33 -13.52
CA LEU A 128 7.85 3.96 -13.98
C LEU A 128 7.83 2.97 -12.82
N LEU A 129 8.49 3.27 -11.69
CA LEU A 129 8.45 2.40 -10.51
C LEU A 129 7.04 2.20 -9.96
N VAL A 130 6.24 3.27 -9.91
CA VAL A 130 4.86 3.17 -9.45
C VAL A 130 4.01 2.35 -10.41
N MET A 131 4.17 2.57 -11.71
CA MET A 131 3.44 1.83 -12.74
C MET A 131 3.77 0.34 -12.72
N THR A 132 5.05 -0.04 -12.63
CA THR A 132 5.44 -1.45 -12.59
C THR A 132 5.06 -2.11 -11.29
N ALA A 133 5.12 -1.40 -10.15
CA ALA A 133 4.61 -1.90 -8.88
C ALA A 133 3.11 -2.23 -8.99
N ALA A 134 2.31 -1.27 -9.47
CA ALA A 134 0.86 -1.44 -9.65
C ALA A 134 0.53 -2.69 -10.48
N VAL A 135 1.13 -2.81 -11.67
CA VAL A 135 0.89 -3.97 -12.57
C VAL A 135 1.26 -5.30 -11.92
N LEU A 136 2.38 -5.37 -11.21
CA LEU A 136 2.81 -6.63 -10.59
C LEU A 136 1.97 -6.98 -9.36
N THR A 137 1.56 -6.00 -8.57
CA THR A 137 0.70 -6.22 -7.40
C THR A 137 -0.77 -6.45 -7.77
N ASP A 138 -1.18 -6.13 -9.00
CA ASP A 138 -2.53 -6.46 -9.50
C ASP A 138 -2.71 -7.95 -9.79
N LEU A 139 -1.62 -8.69 -10.06
CA LEU A 139 -1.70 -10.08 -10.50
C LEU A 139 -2.52 -10.98 -9.56
N PRO A 140 -2.32 -10.96 -8.22
CA PRO A 140 -3.12 -11.77 -7.32
C PRO A 140 -4.59 -11.34 -7.31
N GLY A 141 -4.88 -10.04 -7.40
CA GLY A 141 -6.25 -9.53 -7.44
C GLY A 141 -7.00 -10.02 -8.68
N VAL A 142 -6.39 -9.96 -9.86
CA VAL A 142 -6.94 -10.50 -11.11
C VAL A 142 -7.24 -12.00 -10.97
N VAL A 143 -6.30 -12.77 -10.42
CA VAL A 143 -6.49 -14.21 -10.18
C VAL A 143 -7.70 -14.47 -9.26
N MET A 144 -7.83 -13.73 -8.17
CA MET A 144 -8.94 -13.86 -7.22
C MET A 144 -10.30 -13.52 -7.82
N VAL A 145 -10.36 -12.46 -8.64
CA VAL A 145 -11.60 -12.01 -9.31
C VAL A 145 -12.10 -13.04 -10.30
N PHE A 146 -11.21 -13.62 -11.11
CA PHE A 146 -11.59 -14.53 -12.19
C PHE A 146 -11.56 -16.01 -11.79
N ALA A 147 -11.16 -16.34 -10.56
CA ALA A 147 -11.21 -17.71 -10.07
C ALA A 147 -12.68 -18.20 -10.00
N PRO A 148 -13.00 -19.40 -10.52
CA PRO A 148 -14.35 -19.96 -10.48
C PRO A 148 -14.72 -20.57 -9.12
N THR A 149 -13.74 -20.72 -8.23
CA THR A 149 -13.87 -21.34 -6.90
C THR A 149 -13.08 -20.53 -5.88
N PRO A 150 -13.47 -20.54 -4.59
CA PRO A 150 -12.68 -19.91 -3.54
C PRO A 150 -11.32 -20.63 -3.41
N ILE A 151 -10.23 -19.88 -3.62
CA ILE A 151 -8.84 -20.31 -3.48
C ILE A 151 -8.16 -19.70 -2.25
N CYS A 152 -8.70 -18.59 -1.74
CA CYS A 152 -8.27 -17.89 -0.53
C CYS A 152 -9.31 -18.09 0.56
N THR A 153 -9.20 -19.20 1.32
CA THR A 153 -10.10 -19.51 2.44
C THR A 153 -9.42 -19.26 3.78
N MET A 154 -10.10 -18.57 4.70
CA MET A 154 -9.56 -18.31 6.05
C MET A 154 -10.15 -19.30 7.07
N PRO A 155 -9.37 -19.72 8.10
CA PRO A 155 -9.90 -20.61 9.14
C PRO A 155 -11.12 -20.06 9.91
N GLY A 156 -11.22 -18.74 10.05
CA GLY A 156 -12.33 -18.04 10.73
C GLY A 156 -13.34 -17.40 9.77
N GLU A 157 -13.29 -17.73 8.49
CA GLU A 157 -14.13 -17.09 7.47
C GLU A 157 -15.62 -17.26 7.77
N ASN A 158 -16.35 -16.14 7.78
CA ASN A 158 -17.78 -16.09 8.08
C ASN A 158 -18.53 -15.16 7.12
N ALA A 159 -18.20 -15.24 5.83
CA ALA A 159 -18.82 -14.42 4.79
C ALA A 159 -20.37 -14.47 4.79
N SER A 160 -20.95 -15.59 5.23
CA SER A 160 -22.40 -15.77 5.32
C SER A 160 -23.09 -14.80 6.30
N ALA A 161 -22.42 -14.39 7.38
CA ALA A 161 -22.93 -13.38 8.32
C ALA A 161 -23.08 -12.01 7.66
N PHE A 162 -22.37 -11.77 6.55
CA PHE A 162 -22.40 -10.56 5.74
C PHE A 162 -23.20 -10.73 4.44
N HIS A 163 -24.03 -11.78 4.35
CA HIS A 163 -24.82 -12.11 3.16
C HIS A 163 -23.98 -12.37 1.90
N MET A 164 -22.74 -12.83 2.07
CA MET A 164 -21.83 -13.18 0.97
C MET A 164 -21.55 -14.69 0.96
N THR A 165 -21.16 -15.19 -0.21
CA THR A 165 -20.50 -16.49 -0.32
C THR A 165 -18.98 -16.29 -0.22
N PRO A 166 -18.19 -17.31 0.19
CA PRO A 166 -16.72 -17.24 0.18
C PRO A 166 -16.15 -16.80 -1.18
N LEU A 167 -16.76 -17.28 -2.27
CA LEU A 167 -16.37 -16.87 -3.62
C LEU A 167 -16.63 -15.37 -3.86
N ALA A 168 -17.79 -14.86 -3.46
CA ALA A 168 -18.12 -13.45 -3.63
C ALA A 168 -17.22 -12.54 -2.77
N ASP A 169 -16.90 -12.95 -1.54
CA ASP A 169 -15.97 -12.23 -0.66
C ASP A 169 -14.57 -12.18 -1.29
N GLN A 170 -14.05 -13.30 -1.80
CA GLN A 170 -12.79 -13.33 -2.53
C GLN A 170 -12.77 -12.44 -3.77
N GLN A 171 -13.83 -12.47 -4.58
CA GLN A 171 -13.90 -11.65 -5.78
C GLN A 171 -13.96 -10.16 -5.43
N LEU A 172 -14.68 -9.80 -4.37
CA LEU A 172 -14.69 -8.43 -3.84
C LEU A 172 -13.30 -8.02 -3.32
N ALA A 173 -12.63 -8.89 -2.59
CA ALA A 173 -11.26 -8.67 -2.13
C ALA A 173 -10.30 -8.42 -3.30
N GLY A 174 -10.36 -9.22 -4.36
CA GLY A 174 -9.57 -9.01 -5.57
C GLY A 174 -9.92 -7.72 -6.32
N LEU A 175 -11.20 -7.33 -6.35
CA LEU A 175 -11.63 -6.03 -6.91
C LEU A 175 -11.11 -4.85 -6.08
N LEU A 176 -11.09 -4.97 -4.75
CA LEU A 176 -10.56 -3.96 -3.84
C LEU A 176 -9.05 -3.79 -4.03
N MET A 177 -8.31 -4.89 -4.17
CA MET A 177 -6.89 -4.86 -4.50
C MET A 177 -6.63 -4.18 -5.84
N TRP A 178 -7.52 -4.36 -6.82
CA TRP A 178 -7.29 -3.88 -8.17
C TRP A 178 -7.74 -2.43 -8.39
N VAL A 179 -8.99 -2.09 -8.11
CA VAL A 179 -9.57 -0.79 -8.53
C VAL A 179 -9.18 0.34 -7.57
N PRO A 180 -9.51 0.32 -6.27
CA PRO A 180 -9.08 1.34 -5.31
C PRO A 180 -7.58 1.59 -5.25
N ALA A 181 -6.76 0.53 -5.24
CA ALA A 181 -5.31 0.68 -5.17
C ALA A 181 -4.78 1.42 -6.41
N ASN A 182 -5.25 1.04 -7.60
CA ASN A 182 -4.81 1.64 -8.84
C ASN A 182 -5.23 3.09 -9.01
N LEU A 183 -6.35 3.52 -8.40
CA LEU A 183 -6.69 4.94 -8.39
C LEU A 183 -5.57 5.76 -7.72
N VAL A 184 -4.98 5.27 -6.63
CA VAL A 184 -3.87 5.95 -5.95
C VAL A 184 -2.59 5.86 -6.78
N PHE A 185 -2.20 4.65 -7.18
CA PHE A 185 -0.95 4.41 -7.91
C PHE A 185 -0.93 5.14 -9.26
N PHE A 186 -1.99 5.02 -10.06
CA PHE A 186 -2.07 5.69 -11.35
C PHE A 186 -2.19 7.21 -11.21
N SER A 187 -2.93 7.74 -10.22
CA SER A 187 -2.96 9.19 -10.00
C SER A 187 -1.57 9.75 -9.71
N ILE A 188 -0.79 9.07 -8.87
CA ILE A 188 0.59 9.49 -8.55
C ILE A 188 1.51 9.32 -9.76
N ALA A 189 1.44 8.18 -10.45
CA ALA A 189 2.25 7.93 -11.64
C ALA A 189 1.97 8.96 -12.75
N THR A 190 0.70 9.26 -13.02
CA THR A 190 0.27 10.27 -14.00
C THR A 190 0.76 11.66 -13.59
N PHE A 191 0.64 12.03 -12.31
CA PHE A 191 1.15 13.32 -11.82
C PHE A 191 2.66 13.45 -12.00
N LEU A 192 3.43 12.42 -11.64
CA LEU A 192 4.88 12.39 -11.81
C LEU A 192 5.28 12.43 -13.29
N PHE A 193 4.58 11.65 -14.13
CA PHE A 193 4.82 11.66 -15.58
C PHE A 193 4.53 13.03 -16.19
N ALA A 194 3.41 13.66 -15.84
CA ALA A 194 3.06 15.00 -16.32
C ALA A 194 4.09 16.06 -15.89
N ARG A 195 4.61 15.96 -14.66
CA ARG A 195 5.70 16.83 -14.18
C ARG A 195 7.00 16.61 -14.94
N TRP A 196 7.32 15.36 -15.28
CA TRP A 196 8.50 15.03 -16.06
C TRP A 196 8.43 15.58 -17.48
N MET A 197 7.24 15.55 -18.10
CA MET A 197 6.98 16.10 -19.44
C MET A 197 6.79 17.63 -19.46
N GLY A 198 6.63 18.25 -18.29
CA GLY A 198 6.43 19.69 -18.17
C GLY A 198 7.65 20.49 -18.63
N PRO A 199 7.49 21.79 -18.95
CA PRO A 199 8.59 22.63 -19.38
C PRO A 199 9.75 22.60 -18.38
N ALA A 200 10.98 22.42 -18.87
CA ALA A 200 12.17 22.60 -18.05
C ALA A 200 12.09 23.99 -17.42
N ARG A 201 12.11 24.08 -16.09
CA ARG A 201 12.16 25.37 -15.40
C ARG A 201 13.46 26.05 -15.83
N GLY A 202 13.35 27.02 -16.74
CA GLY A 202 14.48 27.82 -17.20
C GLY A 202 15.14 28.55 -16.03
N PRO A 203 16.41 28.92 -16.14
CA PRO A 203 17.10 29.66 -15.08
C PRO A 203 16.31 30.94 -14.78
N MET A 204 16.03 31.18 -13.49
CA MET A 204 15.53 32.48 -13.04
C MET A 204 16.61 33.50 -13.36
N VAL A 205 16.40 34.28 -14.42
CA VAL A 205 17.19 35.48 -14.69
C VAL A 205 16.79 36.48 -13.61
N THR A 206 17.61 36.62 -12.58
CA THR A 206 17.55 37.74 -11.65
C THR A 206 18.12 38.96 -12.36
N SER A 207 17.24 39.88 -12.76
CA SER A 207 17.58 41.24 -13.18
C SER A 207 17.97 42.10 -11.99
#